data_AF-A0A956XUI4-F1
#
_entry.id   AF-A0A956XUI4-F1
#
_cell.length_a   1.000
_cell.length_b   1.000
_cell.length_c   1.000
_cell.angle_alpha   90.00
_cell.angle_beta   90.00
_cell.angle_gamma   90.00
#
_symmetry.space_group_name_H-M   'P 1'
#
loop_
_entity.id
_entity.type
_entity.pdbx_description
1 polymer ?
#
loop_
_entity_poly.entity_id
_entity_poly.type
_entity_poly.pdbx_seq_one_letter_code
_entity_poly.pdbx_strand_id
1 'polypeptide(L)'
;MPPSNKIPKRVSTAIIQSLSAGVVPRAGLEHIAVGRKDEIEALLRDIDDIVADGGATFRMILGRYGSGKSFLSQLIRNYALQRNFVVMDADLSP
;
A
#
# COMPACT_ATOMS: atom_id res chain seq x y z
N MET A 1 -15.31 -10.00 23.93
CA MET A 1 -14.79 -10.29 22.56
C MET A 1 -14.75 -8.99 21.80
N PRO A 2 -13.60 -8.56 21.24
CA PRO A 2 -13.61 -7.47 20.29
C PRO A 2 -14.50 -7.87 19.09
N PRO A 3 -15.22 -6.93 18.47
CA PRO A 3 -16.12 -7.26 17.36
C PRO A 3 -15.35 -7.98 16.25
N SER A 4 -15.90 -9.09 15.77
CA SER A 4 -15.40 -9.81 14.60
C SER A 4 -15.53 -8.89 13.39
N ASN A 5 -14.46 -8.18 13.05
CA ASN A 5 -14.38 -7.37 11.85
C ASN A 5 -14.29 -8.33 10.65
N LYS A 6 -15.43 -8.90 10.25
CA LYS A 6 -15.49 -9.83 9.12
C LYS A 6 -15.13 -9.08 7.84
N ILE A 7 -14.04 -9.51 7.21
CA ILE A 7 -13.65 -9.02 5.88
C ILE A 7 -14.82 -9.30 4.92
N PRO A 8 -15.33 -8.29 4.18
CA PRO A 8 -16.39 -8.52 3.22
C PRO A 8 -16.00 -9.58 2.19
N LYS A 9 -16.92 -10.50 1.88
CA LYS A 9 -16.64 -11.66 1.00
C LYS A 9 -16.01 -11.24 -0.35
N ARG A 10 -16.48 -10.13 -0.91
CA ARG A 10 -15.91 -9.56 -2.15
C ARG A 10 -14.43 -9.19 -2.01
N VAL A 11 -14.05 -8.60 -0.88
CA VAL A 11 -12.66 -8.19 -0.58
C VAL A 11 -11.80 -9.44 -0.35
N SER A 12 -12.25 -10.39 0.47
CA SER A 12 -11.51 -11.63 0.69
C SER A 12 -11.30 -12.42 -0.60
N THR A 13 -12.31 -12.51 -1.47
CA THR A 13 -12.19 -13.18 -2.77
C THR A 13 -11.17 -12.49 -3.67
N ALA A 14 -11.19 -11.15 -3.73
CA ALA A 14 -10.21 -10.39 -4.51
C ALA A 14 -8.77 -10.60 -4.02
N ILE A 15 -8.56 -10.61 -2.69
CA ILE A 15 -7.24 -10.91 -2.10
C ILE A 15 -6.76 -12.29 -2.54
N ILE A 16 -7.57 -13.33 -2.35
CA ILE A 16 -7.19 -14.71 -2.66
C ILE A 16 -6.88 -14.87 -4.15
N GLN A 17 -7.72 -14.33 -5.04
CA GLN A 17 -7.50 -14.42 -6.48
C GLN A 17 -6.19 -13.75 -6.92
N SER A 18 -5.88 -12.56 -6.41
CA SER A 18 -4.63 -11.87 -6.74
C SER A 18 -3.40 -12.64 -6.27
N LEU A 19 -3.42 -13.14 -5.03
CA LEU A 19 -2.32 -13.93 -4.48
C LEU A 19 -2.12 -15.24 -5.25
N SER A 20 -3.21 -15.93 -5.61
CA SER A 20 -3.13 -17.15 -6.43
C SER A 20 -2.54 -16.90 -7.83
N ALA A 21 -2.72 -15.70 -8.39
CA ALA A 21 -2.14 -15.29 -9.66
C ALA A 21 -0.72 -14.69 -9.53
N GLY A 22 -0.15 -14.63 -8.32
CA GLY A 22 1.18 -14.05 -8.08
C GLY A 22 1.23 -12.52 -8.22
N VAL A 23 0.08 -11.84 -8.12
CA VAL A 23 -0.03 -10.38 -8.26
C VAL A 23 -0.47 -9.73 -6.95
N VAL A 24 -0.14 -8.45 -6.79
CA VAL A 24 -0.53 -7.64 -5.63
C VAL A 24 -2.05 -7.33 -5.71
N PRO A 25 -2.85 -7.61 -4.66
CA PRO A 25 -4.26 -7.24 -4.65
C PRO A 25 -4.48 -5.73 -4.81
N ARG A 26 -5.55 -5.31 -5.50
CA ARG A 26 -5.90 -3.89 -5.59
C ARG A 26 -6.78 -3.39 -4.44
N ALA A 27 -7.41 -4.30 -3.70
CA ALA A 27 -8.30 -4.01 -2.57
C ALA A 27 -8.02 -4.97 -1.42
N GLY A 28 -8.24 -4.49 -0.18
CA GLY A 28 -8.03 -5.31 1.03
C GLY A 28 -6.57 -5.58 1.35
N LEU A 29 -5.66 -4.74 0.83
CA LEU A 29 -4.22 -4.87 1.05
C LEU A 29 -3.86 -4.71 2.54
N GLU A 30 -4.60 -3.83 3.22
CA GLU A 30 -4.51 -3.54 4.65
C GLU A 30 -4.74 -4.78 5.54
N HIS A 31 -5.45 -5.79 5.04
CA HIS A 31 -5.70 -7.03 5.78
C HIS A 31 -4.51 -8.00 5.76
N ILE A 32 -3.54 -7.80 4.86
CA ILE A 32 -2.40 -8.70 4.65
C ILE A 32 -1.05 -7.99 4.78
N ALA A 33 -1.04 -6.69 5.13
CA ALA A 33 0.17 -5.92 5.35
C ALA A 33 0.79 -6.26 6.71
N VAL A 34 1.72 -7.21 6.75
CA VAL A 34 2.38 -7.68 7.98
C VAL A 34 3.86 -7.33 7.98
N GLY A 35 4.40 -6.95 9.14
CA GLY A 35 5.85 -6.86 9.36
C GLY A 35 6.55 -5.68 8.69
N ARG A 36 5.82 -4.59 8.39
CA ARG A 36 6.34 -3.39 7.71
C ARG A 36 6.06 -2.09 8.45
N LYS A 37 5.99 -2.17 9.78
CA LYS A 37 5.51 -1.06 10.60
C LYS A 37 6.39 0.17 10.40
N ASP A 38 7.70 -0.01 10.43
CA ASP A 38 8.65 1.09 10.35
C ASP A 38 8.66 1.74 8.97
N GLU A 39 8.62 0.96 7.88
CA GLU A 39 8.54 1.52 6.53
C GLU A 39 7.23 2.27 6.32
N ILE A 40 6.11 1.70 6.75
CA ILE A 40 4.80 2.34 6.66
C ILE A 40 4.81 3.64 7.45
N GLU A 41 5.19 3.63 8.73
CA GLU A 41 5.23 4.85 9.55
C GLU A 41 6.08 5.95 8.92
N ALA A 42 7.23 5.61 8.35
CA ALA A 42 8.09 6.59 7.69
C ALA A 42 7.41 7.21 6.45
N LEU A 43 6.66 6.41 5.68
CA LEU A 43 5.91 6.87 4.51
C LEU A 43 4.65 7.66 4.88
N LEU A 44 4.01 7.33 6.00
CA LEU A 44 2.85 8.07 6.51
C LEU A 44 3.26 9.47 6.97
N ARG A 45 4.38 9.60 7.69
CA ARG A 45 4.93 10.91 8.10
C ARG A 45 5.21 11.80 6.90
N ASP A 46 5.81 11.24 5.85
CA ASP A 46 6.06 11.95 4.61
C ASP A 46 4.77 12.53 4.00
N ILE A 47 3.69 11.76 3.94
CA ILE A 47 2.42 12.20 3.36
C ILE A 47 1.70 13.20 4.28
N ASP A 48 1.55 12.85 5.55
CA ASP A 48 0.70 13.58 6.50
C ASP A 48 1.37 14.86 7.02
N ASP A 49 2.69 14.86 7.21
CA ASP A 49 3.39 15.97 7.88
C ASP A 49 4.17 16.87 6.91
N ILE A 50 4.55 16.36 5.73
CA ILE A 50 5.36 17.13 4.75
C ILE A 50 4.51 17.51 3.54
N VAL A 51 3.92 16.53 2.86
CA VAL A 51 3.20 16.79 1.60
C VAL A 51 1.87 17.50 1.86
N ALA A 52 1.17 17.16 2.94
CA ALA A 52 -0.09 17.83 3.30
C ALA A 52 0.09 19.33 3.59
N ASP A 53 1.26 19.74 4.11
CA ASP A 53 1.60 21.14 4.40
C ASP A 53 2.15 21.90 3.18
N GLY A 54 2.08 21.29 1.98
CA GLY A 54 2.54 21.88 0.72
C GLY A 54 4.02 21.63 0.39
N GLY A 55 4.69 20.76 1.15
CA GLY A 55 6.05 20.33 0.89
C GLY A 55 6.16 19.22 -0.18
N ALA A 56 7.38 18.75 -0.40
CA ALA A 56 7.68 17.64 -1.29
C ALA A 56 8.70 16.68 -0.66
N THR A 57 8.57 15.40 -0.96
CA THR A 57 9.47 14.33 -0.51
C THR A 57 9.73 13.34 -1.65
N PHE A 58 10.85 12.63 -1.58
CA PHE A 58 11.24 11.62 -2.54
C PHE A 58 11.83 10.41 -1.83
N ARG A 59 11.35 9.21 -2.18
CA ARG A 59 11.84 7.94 -1.61
C ARG A 59 12.16 6.93 -2.69
N MET A 60 13.24 6.17 -2.46
CA MET A 60 13.58 4.98 -3.24
C MET A 60 13.39 3.73 -2.38
N ILE A 61 12.63 2.75 -2.88
CA ILE A 61 12.41 1.46 -2.21
C ILE A 61 13.33 0.43 -2.86
N LEU A 62 14.39 0.04 -2.16
CA LEU A 62 15.37 -0.96 -2.61
C LEU A 62 15.11 -2.33 -1.99
N GLY A 63 15.43 -3.42 -2.70
CA GLY A 63 15.26 -4.77 -2.17
C GLY A 63 15.27 -5.84 -3.26
N ARG A 64 15.42 -7.10 -2.84
CA ARG A 64 15.47 -8.27 -3.74
C ARG A 64 14.16 -8.49 -4.50
N TYR A 65 14.20 -9.20 -5.63
CA TYR A 65 12.97 -9.63 -6.31
C TYR A 65 12.07 -10.44 -5.36
N GLY A 66 10.76 -10.23 -5.41
CA GLY A 66 9.81 -10.85 -4.49
C GLY A 66 9.78 -10.27 -3.07
N SER A 67 10.60 -9.27 -2.72
CA SER A 67 10.63 -8.69 -1.37
C SER A 67 9.44 -7.77 -1.04
N GLY A 68 8.38 -7.75 -1.86
CA GLY A 68 7.17 -6.95 -1.62
C GLY A 68 7.30 -5.45 -1.88
N LYS A 69 8.20 -5.01 -2.76
CA LYS A 69 8.33 -3.58 -3.11
C LYS A 69 7.09 -3.02 -3.81
N SER A 70 6.56 -3.74 -4.81
CA SER A 70 5.32 -3.37 -5.50
C SER A 70 4.12 -3.38 -4.54
N PHE A 71 4.14 -4.30 -3.56
CA PHE A 71 3.14 -4.33 -2.49
C PHE A 71 3.21 -3.05 -1.64
N LEU A 72 4.41 -2.65 -1.21
CA LEU A 72 4.59 -1.43 -0.42
C LEU A 72 4.16 -0.18 -1.21
N SER A 73 4.53 -0.07 -2.49
CA SER A 73 4.08 1.03 -3.36
C SER A 73 2.56 1.11 -3.46
N GLN A 74 1.88 -0.02 -3.70
CA GLN A 74 0.43 -0.07 -3.78
C GLN A 74 -0.24 0.29 -2.43
N LEU A 75 0.38 -0.07 -1.31
CA LEU A 75 -0.11 0.29 0.03
C LEU A 75 -0.10 1.81 0.24
N ILE A 76 1.02 2.47 -0.10
CA ILE A 76 1.17 3.93 0.00
C ILE A 76 0.14 4.62 -0.90
N ARG A 77 -0.03 4.13 -2.13
CA ARG A 77 -1.01 4.65 -3.07
C ARG A 77 -2.43 4.60 -2.49
N ASN A 78 -2.82 3.46 -1.93
CA ASN A 78 -4.14 3.31 -1.32
C ASN A 78 -4.32 4.30 -0.15
N TYR A 79 -3.28 4.49 0.65
CA TYR A 79 -3.29 5.45 1.75
C TYR A 79 -3.45 6.90 1.27
N ALA A 80 -2.64 7.32 0.30
CA ALA A 80 -2.70 8.65 -0.28
C ALA A 80 -4.08 8.96 -0.87
N LEU A 81 -4.69 7.99 -1.57
CA LEU A 81 -6.06 8.12 -2.09
C LEU A 81 -7.08 8.31 -0.96
N GLN A 82 -6.95 7.62 0.18
CA GLN A 82 -7.81 7.80 1.36
C GLN A 82 -7.65 9.19 2.01
N ARG A 83 -6.50 9.84 1.82
CA ARG A 83 -6.21 11.20 2.28
C ARG A 83 -6.55 12.29 1.24
N ASN A 84 -7.31 11.95 0.20
CA ASN A 84 -7.73 12.85 -0.88
C ASN A 84 -6.58 13.39 -1.75
N PHE A 85 -5.43 12.70 -1.80
CA PHE A 85 -4.39 13.03 -2.78
C PHE A 85 -4.71 12.43 -4.15
N VAL A 86 -4.25 13.11 -5.20
CA VAL A 86 -4.18 12.54 -6.55
C VAL A 86 -2.91 11.72 -6.66
N VAL A 87 -3.01 10.48 -7.14
CA VAL A 87 -1.87 9.56 -7.27
C VAL A 87 -1.71 9.11 -8.71
N MET A 88 -0.47 9.10 -9.20
CA MET A 88 -0.06 8.52 -10.47
C MET A 88 0.86 7.33 -10.21
N ASP A 89 0.71 6.27 -11.00
CA ASP A 89 1.62 5.13 -11.05
C ASP A 89 2.07 4.96 -12.51
N ALA A 90 3.37 4.79 -12.72
CA ALA A 90 3.96 4.66 -14.04
C ALA A 90 5.12 3.67 -14.00
N ASP A 91 5.19 2.81 -15.01
CA ASP A 91 6.32 1.93 -15.22
C ASP A 91 7.39 2.66 -16.04
N LEU A 92 8.63 2.59 -15.59
CA LEU A 92 9.78 3.03 -16.36
C LEU A 92 10.33 1.83 -17.12
N SER A 93 9.66 1.49 -18.23
CA SER A 93 10.21 0.61 -19.25
C SER A 93 11.12 1.44 -20.18
N PRO A 94 12.28 0.93 -20.64
CA PRO A 94 13.10 1.60 -21.66
C PRO A 94 12.36 1.87 -22.98
#